data_AF-A0A1V5GMC7-F1
#
_entry.id   AF-A0A1V5GMC7-F1
#
_cell.length_a   1.000
_cell.length_b   1.000
_cell.length_c   1.000
_cell.angle_alpha   90.00
_cell.angle_beta   90.00
_cell.angle_gamma   90.00
#
_symmetry.space_group_name_H-M   'P 1'
#
loop_
_entity.id
_entity.type
_entity.pdbx_description
1 polymer ?
#
loop_
_entity_poly.entity_id
_entity_poly.type
_entity_poly.pdbx_seq_one_letter_code
_entity_poly.pdbx_strand_id
1 'polypeptide(L)'
;MIAGADANDSLAIGRQVSEALVQTVRSLAGRPRYLLAKGGITSSDLATKALGVRRATVLGQILPGVPVWRLGEESAMPGLAYIVFPGNVGETDALTAIANLMANG
;
A
#
# COMPACT_ATOMS: atom_id res chain seq x y z
N MET A 1 -18.75 -4.71 3.87
CA MET A 1 -17.73 -5.75 3.61
C MET A 1 -18.35 -6.73 2.62
N ILE A 2 -17.69 -7.05 1.52
CA ILE A 2 -18.18 -8.11 0.62
C ILE A 2 -17.79 -9.43 1.27
N ALA A 3 -18.78 -10.25 1.63
CA ALA A 3 -18.59 -11.56 2.23
C ALA A 3 -19.05 -12.63 1.22
N GLY A 4 -18.28 -13.70 1.11
CA GLY A 4 -18.68 -14.91 0.38
C GLY A 4 -19.67 -15.75 1.18
N ALA A 5 -20.10 -16.88 0.64
CA ALA A 5 -21.02 -17.78 1.36
C ALA A 5 -20.36 -18.38 2.62
N ASP A 6 -19.03 -18.51 2.60
CA ASP A 6 -18.23 -18.94 3.73
C ASP A 6 -16.88 -18.17 3.83
N ALA A 7 -16.03 -18.62 4.75
CA ALA A 7 -14.71 -18.03 4.97
C ALA A 7 -13.76 -18.23 3.77
N ASN A 8 -13.85 -19.36 3.07
CA ASN A 8 -13.01 -19.65 1.90
C ASN A 8 -13.40 -18.78 0.72
N ASP A 9 -14.70 -18.62 0.47
CA ASP A 9 -15.22 -17.72 -0.56
C ASP A 9 -14.84 -16.27 -0.28
N SER A 10 -14.96 -15.84 0.99
CA SER A 10 -14.54 -14.50 1.39
C SER A 10 -13.04 -14.26 1.16
N LEU A 11 -12.22 -15.27 1.43
CA LEU A 11 -10.77 -15.22 1.16
C LEU A 11 -10.49 -15.20 -0.35
N ALA A 12 -11.23 -15.97 -1.15
CA ALA A 12 -11.10 -15.99 -2.60
C ALA A 12 -11.43 -14.61 -3.22
N ILE A 13 -12.50 -13.97 -2.75
CA ILE A 13 -12.85 -12.59 -3.14
C ILE A 13 -11.72 -11.63 -2.77
N GLY A 14 -11.22 -11.70 -1.53
CA GLY A 14 -10.11 -10.86 -1.08
C GLY A 14 -8.85 -11.03 -1.94
N ARG A 15 -8.55 -12.27 -2.34
CA ARG A 15 -7.43 -12.58 -3.22
C ARG A 15 -7.62 -12.00 -4.63
N GLN A 16 -8.80 -12.15 -5.22
CA GLN A 16 -9.10 -11.56 -6.54
C GLN A 16 -8.96 -10.05 -6.53
N VAL A 17 -9.45 -9.38 -5.48
CA VAL A 17 -9.29 -7.93 -5.31
C VAL A 17 -7.80 -7.56 -5.19
N SER A 18 -7.03 -8.30 -4.39
CA SER A 18 -5.58 -8.06 -4.25
C SER A 18 -4.84 -8.23 -5.58
N GLU A 19 -5.15 -9.29 -6.34
CA GLU A 19 -4.57 -9.55 -7.66
C GLU A 19 -4.91 -8.43 -8.65
N ALA A 20 -6.15 -7.94 -8.66
CA ALA A 20 -6.54 -6.80 -9.49
C ALA A 20 -5.75 -5.53 -9.14
N LEU A 21 -5.57 -5.22 -7.84
CA LEU A 21 -4.78 -4.07 -7.39
C LEU A 21 -3.30 -4.21 -7.79
N VAL A 22 -2.73 -5.41 -7.70
CA VAL A 22 -1.36 -5.69 -8.15
C VAL A 22 -1.21 -5.40 -9.64
N GLN A 23 -2.16 -5.83 -10.48
CA GLN A 23 -2.09 -5.56 -11.92
C GLN A 23 -2.26 -4.07 -12.22
N THR A 24 -3.15 -3.38 -11.52
CA THR A 24 -3.32 -1.92 -11.66
C THR A 24 -2.01 -1.18 -11.36
N VAL A 25 -1.32 -1.51 -10.27
CA VAL A 25 -0.04 -0.85 -9.94
C VAL A 25 1.04 -1.17 -10.97
N ARG A 26 1.08 -2.40 -11.50
CA ARG A 26 2.02 -2.78 -12.56
C ARG A 26 1.74 -2.08 -13.90
N SER A 27 0.50 -1.71 -14.18
CA SER A 27 0.10 -1.05 -15.43
C SER A 27 0.13 0.47 -15.37
N LEU A 28 0.45 1.07 -14.22
CA LEU A 28 0.56 2.53 -14.08
C LEU A 28 1.56 3.10 -15.08
N ALA A 29 1.06 3.99 -15.95
CA ALA A 29 1.89 4.79 -16.84
C ALA A 29 2.46 5.98 -16.06
N GLY A 30 3.78 6.03 -15.94
CA GLY A 30 4.47 7.07 -15.19
C GLY A 30 4.65 6.75 -13.70
N ARG A 31 5.34 7.65 -13.00
CA ARG A 31 5.78 7.42 -11.63
C ARG A 31 5.04 8.36 -10.66
N PRO A 32 4.25 7.84 -9.71
CA PRO A 32 3.58 8.67 -8.72
C PRO A 32 4.60 9.28 -7.75
N ARG A 33 4.22 10.38 -7.06
CA ARG A 33 5.05 10.99 -6.00
C ARG A 33 5.22 10.05 -4.81
N TYR A 34 4.17 9.31 -4.47
CA TYR A 34 4.14 8.31 -3.42
C TYR A 34 3.04 7.29 -3.73
N LEU A 35 3.09 6.14 -3.05
CA LEU A 35 2.01 5.16 -3.06
C LEU A 35 1.56 4.90 -1.61
N LEU A 36 0.25 4.88 -1.36
CA LEU A 36 -0.33 4.55 -0.06
C LEU A 36 -1.20 3.31 -0.21
N ALA A 37 -0.97 2.32 0.65
CA ALA A 37 -1.78 1.11 0.69
C ALA A 37 -2.24 0.81 2.12
N LYS A 38 -3.54 0.58 2.31
CA LYS A 38 -4.13 0.24 3.60
C LYS A 38 -4.51 -1.23 3.69
N GLY A 39 -4.23 -1.82 4.84
CA GLY A 39 -4.47 -3.24 5.14
C GLY A 39 -3.22 -4.09 4.95
N GLY A 40 -3.05 -5.10 5.81
CA GLY A 40 -1.82 -5.90 5.86
C GLY A 40 -1.54 -6.69 4.58
N ILE A 41 -2.53 -7.41 4.06
CA ILE A 41 -2.39 -8.21 2.83
C ILE A 41 -2.17 -7.29 1.62
N THR A 42 -3.05 -6.29 1.44
CA THR A 42 -2.97 -5.35 0.31
C THR A 42 -1.61 -4.65 0.26
N SER A 43 -1.14 -4.10 1.39
CA SER A 43 0.13 -3.39 1.42
C SER A 43 1.34 -4.32 1.20
N SER A 44 1.28 -5.56 1.69
CA SER A 44 2.32 -6.57 1.45
C SER A 44 2.36 -7.01 -0.02
N ASP A 45 1.20 -7.28 -0.62
CA ASP A 45 1.10 -7.73 -2.00
C ASP A 45 1.54 -6.66 -2.99
N LEU A 46 1.18 -5.39 -2.76
CA LEU A 46 1.65 -4.30 -3.61
C LEU A 46 3.18 -4.11 -3.49
N ALA A 47 3.74 -4.20 -2.29
CA ALA A 47 5.20 -4.09 -2.11
C ALA A 47 5.94 -5.22 -2.82
N THR A 48 5.55 -6.47 -2.56
CA THR A 48 6.31 -7.65 -2.98
C THR A 48 5.98 -8.09 -4.40
N LYS A 49 4.70 -8.11 -4.78
CA LYS A 49 4.24 -8.61 -6.08
C LYS A 49 4.19 -7.50 -7.13
N ALA A 50 3.65 -6.33 -6.80
CA ALA A 50 3.54 -5.26 -7.78
C ALA A 50 4.87 -4.51 -7.98
N LEU A 51 5.53 -4.15 -6.89
CA LEU A 51 6.74 -3.32 -6.88
C LEU A 51 8.05 -4.10 -6.77
N GLY A 52 8.02 -5.42 -6.52
CA GLY A 52 9.23 -6.25 -6.44
C GLY A 52 10.16 -5.89 -5.28
N VAL A 53 9.64 -5.25 -4.23
CA VAL A 53 10.43 -4.80 -3.07
C VAL A 53 10.94 -6.01 -2.30
N ARG A 54 12.25 -6.06 -2.08
CA ARG A 54 12.89 -7.05 -1.20
C ARG A 54 13.43 -6.39 0.07
N ARG A 55 13.85 -5.13 -0.04
CA ARG A 55 14.32 -4.29 1.07
C ARG A 55 13.80 -2.88 0.89
N ALA A 56 13.52 -2.23 2.01
CA ALA A 56 13.16 -0.82 2.05
C ALA A 56 13.73 -0.18 3.31
N THR A 57 14.00 1.11 3.24
CA THR A 57 14.43 1.90 4.40
C THR A 57 13.20 2.56 5.02
N VAL A 58 12.98 2.35 6.32
CA VAL A 58 11.94 3.08 7.04
C VAL A 58 12.43 4.51 7.28
N LEU A 59 11.73 5.48 6.69
CA LEU A 59 12.06 6.91 6.82
C LEU A 59 11.52 7.53 8.11
N GLY A 60 10.54 6.87 8.73
CA GLY A 60 9.81 7.36 9.89
C GLY A 60 8.34 6.95 9.79
N GLN A 61 7.49 7.70 10.49
CA GLN A 61 6.04 7.50 10.49
C GLN A 61 5.34 8.79 10.10
N ILE A 62 4.33 8.70 9.23
CA ILE A 62 3.54 9.85 8.78
C ILE A 62 2.38 10.18 9.73
N LEU A 63 1.88 9.15 10.42
CA LEU A 63 0.97 9.20 11.55
C LEU A 63 1.45 8.17 12.58
N PRO A 64 1.02 8.26 13.85
CA PRO A 64 1.31 7.24 14.85
C PRO A 64 0.99 5.83 14.34
N GLY A 65 2.02 4.98 14.20
CA GLY A 65 1.87 3.60 13.71
C GLY A 65 1.71 3.44 12.19
N VAL A 66 1.87 4.51 11.39
CA VAL A 66 1.82 4.44 9.92
C VAL A 66 3.20 4.74 9.33
N PRO A 67 4.03 3.73 9.04
CA PRO A 67 5.38 3.93 8.52
C PRO A 67 5.42 4.40 7.07
N VAL A 68 6.46 5.17 6.75
CA VAL A 68 6.84 5.54 5.38
C VAL A 68 8.12 4.82 5.01
N TRP A 69 8.10 4.08 3.91
CA TRP A 69 9.23 3.35 3.37
C TRP A 69 9.82 4.08 2.17
N ARG A 70 11.14 4.08 2.03
CA ARG A 70 11.83 4.35 0.78
C ARG A 70 12.19 3.02 0.13
N LEU A 71 11.66 2.78 -1.07
CA LEU A 71 11.92 1.53 -1.79
C LEU A 71 13.38 1.45 -2.26
N GLY A 72 13.96 0.25 -2.21
CA GLY A 72 15.33 0.01 -2.67
C GLY A 72 15.47 0.02 -4.19
N GLU A 73 16.72 0.09 -4.65
CA GLU A 73 17.11 0.09 -6.07
C GLU A 73 16.65 -1.16 -6.84
N GLU A 74 16.33 -2.25 -6.13
CA GLU A 74 15.83 -3.46 -6.77
C GLU A 74 14.34 -3.43 -7.10
N SER A 75 13.60 -2.46 -6.57
CA SER A 75 12.16 -2.35 -6.80
C SER A 75 11.86 -1.80 -8.20
N ALA A 76 10.62 -1.99 -8.66
CA ALA A 76 10.12 -1.41 -9.90
C ALA A 76 10.08 0.14 -9.86
N MET A 77 10.12 0.73 -8.65
CA MET A 77 10.11 2.19 -8.46
C MET A 77 11.15 2.61 -7.40
N PRO A 78 12.46 2.54 -7.71
CA PRO A 78 13.54 2.86 -6.77
C PRO A 78 13.39 4.22 -6.11
N GLY A 79 13.52 4.30 -4.78
CA GLY A 79 13.40 5.55 -4.04
C GLY A 79 11.98 6.07 -3.83
N LEU A 80 10.93 5.37 -4.29
CA LEU A 80 9.55 5.79 -4.10
C LEU A 80 9.20 5.81 -2.61
N ALA A 81 8.45 6.82 -2.18
CA ALA A 81 7.83 6.83 -0.86
C ALA A 81 6.60 5.91 -0.86
N TYR A 82 6.66 4.84 -0.08
CA TYR A 82 5.58 3.88 0.07
C TYR A 82 5.03 3.89 1.50
N ILE A 83 3.77 4.23 1.65
CA ILE A 83 3.09 4.37 2.94
C ILE A 83 2.32 3.08 3.22
N VAL A 84 2.81 2.31 4.20
CA VAL A 84 2.21 1.04 4.61
C VAL A 84 1.24 1.32 5.75
N PHE A 85 -0.04 1.43 5.44
CA PHE A 85 -1.07 1.80 6.40
C PHE A 85 -1.70 0.54 7.02
N PRO A 86 -1.53 0.28 8.33
CA PRO A 86 -2.24 -0.82 8.99
C PRO A 86 -3.76 -0.69 8.89
N GLY A 87 -4.44 -1.83 8.78
CA GLY A 87 -5.90 -1.88 8.60
C GLY A 87 -6.69 -1.33 9.79
N ASN A 88 -6.12 -1.41 10.99
CA ASN A 88 -6.73 -1.09 12.29
C ASN A 88 -6.23 0.22 12.92
N VAL A 89 -5.46 1.02 12.18
CA VAL A 89 -4.89 2.29 12.67
C VAL A 89 -5.61 3.47 12.00
N GLY A 90 -5.62 4.61 12.70
CA GLY A 90 -6.06 5.91 12.20
C GLY A 90 -7.53 6.20 12.45
N GLU A 91 -7.84 7.49 12.56
CA GLU A 91 -9.20 8.01 12.63
C GLU A 91 -9.84 8.08 11.23
N THR A 92 -11.14 8.41 11.20
CA THR A 92 -11.94 8.49 9.96
C THR A 92 -11.33 9.43 8.90
N ASP A 93 -10.57 10.45 9.33
CA ASP A 93 -9.94 11.46 8.47
C ASP A 93 -8.46 11.17 8.14
N ALA A 94 -7.89 10.06 8.61
CA ALA A 94 -6.46 9.80 8.52
C ALA A 94 -5.91 9.78 7.08
N LEU A 95 -6.69 9.28 6.12
CA LEU A 95 -6.29 9.29 4.70
C LEU A 95 -6.24 10.72 4.14
N THR A 96 -7.20 11.56 4.51
CA THR A 96 -7.25 12.98 4.12
C THR A 96 -6.09 13.74 4.75
N ALA A 97 -5.78 13.48 6.03
CA ALA A 97 -4.64 14.08 6.72
C ALA A 97 -3.32 13.75 6.01
N ILE A 98 -3.10 12.48 5.64
CA ILE A 98 -1.92 12.06 4.88
C ILE A 98 -1.87 12.74 3.51
N ALA A 99 -2.98 12.75 2.76
CA ALA A 99 -3.03 13.38 1.45
C ALA A 99 -2.65 14.87 1.52
N ASN A 100 -3.17 15.60 2.52
CA ASN A 100 -2.84 17.01 2.73
C ASN A 100 -1.37 17.22 3.09
N LEU A 101 -0.78 16.35 3.92
CA LEU A 101 0.63 16.44 4.27
C LEU A 101 1.52 16.22 3.03
N MET A 102 1.18 15.24 2.20
CA MET A 102 1.95 14.89 1.00
C MET A 102 1.76 15.87 -0.16
N ALA A 103 0.68 16.68 -0.14
CA ALA A 103 0.48 17.76 -1.10
C ALA A 103 1.38 18.96 -0.85
N ASN A 104 1.75 19.21 0.41
CA ASN A 104 2.48 20.40 0.86
C ASN A 104 3.97 20.17 1.11
N GLY A 105 4.46 18.93 1.04
CA GLY A 105 5.88 18.58 1.02
C GLY A 105 6.42 18.42 -0.39
#